data_AF-A0A7C7KYN1-F1
#
_entry.id   AF-A0A7C7KYN1-F1
#
_cell.length_a   1.000
_cell.length_b   1.000
_cell.length_c   1.000
_cell.angle_alpha   90.00
_cell.angle_beta   90.00
_cell.angle_gamma   90.00
#
_symmetry.space_group_name_H-M   'P 1'
#
loop_
_entity.id
_entity.type
_entity.pdbx_description
1 polymer ?
#
loop_
_entity_poly.entity_id
_entity_poly.type
_entity_poly.pdbx_seq_one_letter_code
_entity_poly.pdbx_strand_id
1 'polypeptide(L)' 'MFRKVDDRILALLKGIVEGQVVRDEDLMEPYSHDECALSEIWRLPEVVVKP' A
#
# COMPACT_ATOMS: atom_id res chain seq x y z
N MET A 1 3.50 15.28 6.11
CA MET A 1 2.98 14.81 4.82
C MET A 1 3.81 13.60 4.43
N PHE A 2 3.22 12.40 4.48
CA PHE A 2 3.92 11.15 4.19
C PHE A 2 4.48 11.19 2.76
N ARG A 3 5.75 10.80 2.58
CA ARG A 3 6.43 10.84 1.28
C ARG A 3 5.95 9.65 0.46
N LYS A 4 4.99 9.87 -0.43
CA LYS A 4 4.50 8.86 -1.37
C LYS A 4 5.66 8.08 -2.00
N VAL A 5 5.55 6.76 -2.05
CA VAL A 5 6.47 5.85 -2.75
C VAL A 5 6.76 6.36 -4.18
N ASP A 6 8.05 6.43 -4.50
CA ASP A 6 8.57 6.90 -5.79
C ASP A 6 8.17 5.94 -6.94
N ASP A 7 7.87 6.49 -8.11
CA ASP A 7 7.49 5.72 -9.30
C ASP A 7 8.58 4.72 -9.72
N ARG A 8 9.86 5.00 -9.44
CA ARG A 8 10.96 4.05 -9.65
C ARG A 8 10.81 2.80 -8.78
N ILE A 9 10.41 2.95 -7.52
CA ILE A 9 10.21 1.82 -6.61
C ILE A 9 9.01 0.99 -7.07
N LEU A 10 7.94 1.65 -7.54
CA LEU A 10 6.77 0.96 -8.09
C LEU A 10 7.12 0.14 -9.34
N ALA A 11 7.93 0.68 -10.25
CA ALA A 11 8.38 -0.04 -11.43
C ALA A 11 9.18 -1.29 -11.08
N LEU A 12 10.04 -1.21 -10.05
CA LEU A 12 10.77 -2.37 -9.54
C LEU A 12 9.83 -3.42 -8.94
N LEU A 13 8.88 -3.01 -8.12
CA LEU A 13 7.91 -3.91 -7.49
C LEU A 13 7.06 -4.65 -8.54
N LYS A 14 6.60 -3.96 -9.58
CA LYS A 14 5.88 -4.57 -10.72
C LYS A 14 6.76 -5.54 -11.52
N GLY A 15 8.07 -5.35 -11.53
CA GLY A 15 9.01 -6.27 -12.20
C GLY A 15 9.33 -7.52 -11.38
N ILE A 16 9.15 -7.47 -10.06
CA ILE A 16 9.42 -8.57 -9.13
C ILE A 16 8.19 -9.47 -8.97
N VAL A 17 6.99 -8.88 -9.03
CA VAL A 17 5.73 -9.53 -8.71
C VAL A 17 4.93 -9.79 -9.97
N GLU A 18 4.56 -11.06 -10.20
CA GLU A 18 3.61 -11.44 -11.27
C GLU A 18 2.16 -11.05 -10.95
N GLY A 19 1.88 -10.74 -9.67
CA GLY A 19 0.59 -10.28 -9.16
C GLY A 19 0.35 -8.77 -9.26
N GLN A 20 -0.33 -8.20 -8.27
CA GLN A 20 -0.90 -6.84 -8.35
C GLN A 20 -0.20 -5.85 -7.41
N VAL A 21 0.12 -4.67 -7.94
CA VAL A 21 0.54 -3.49 -7.15
C VAL A 21 -0.59 -2.47 -7.13
N VAL A 22 -1.19 -2.24 -5.97
CA VAL A 22 -2.30 -1.30 -5.74
C VAL A 22 -1.74 0.03 -5.24
N ARG A 23 -2.30 1.16 -5.72
CA ARG A 23 -1.93 2.53 -5.32
C ARG A 23 -3.15 3.45 -5.12
N ASP A 24 -4.34 2.97 -5.48
CA ASP A 24 -5.57 3.75 -5.42
C ASP A 24 -6.01 3.90 -3.96
N GLU A 25 -6.18 5.14 -3.49
CA GLU A 25 -6.53 5.44 -2.09
C GLU A 25 -7.89 4.82 -1.72
N ASP A 26 -8.83 4.76 -2.67
CA ASP A 26 -10.14 4.11 -2.48
C ASP A 26 -10.03 2.58 -2.32
N LEU A 27 -8.95 1.99 -2.84
CA LEU A 27 -8.65 0.57 -2.68
C LEU A 27 -7.75 0.30 -1.47
N MET A 28 -7.27 1.33 -0.76
CA MET A 28 -6.39 1.20 0.41
C MET A 28 -7.14 1.03 1.73
N GLU A 29 -8.39 1.51 1.79
CA GLU A 29 -9.23 1.42 2.99
C GLU A 29 -9.28 -0.01 3.58
N PRO A 30 -9.47 -1.08 2.79
CA PRO A 30 -9.47 -2.45 3.32
C PRO A 30 -8.14 -2.91 3.92
N TYR A 31 -7.02 -2.28 3.54
CA TYR A 31 -5.68 -2.62 4.05
C TYR A 31 -5.22 -1.69 5.19
N SER A 32 -6.05 -0.72 5.58
CA SER A 32 -5.74 0.26 6.61
C SER A 32 -6.12 -0.19 8.03
N HIS A 33 -6.77 -1.35 8.15
CA HIS A 33 -7.26 -1.88 9.40
C HIS A 33 -6.33 -3.00 9.90
N ASP A 34 -5.55 -2.69 10.93
CA ASP A 34 -5.00 -3.72 11.81
C ASP A 34 -6.05 -4.00 12.91
N GLU A 35 -6.56 -5.24 12.95
CA GLU A 35 -7.61 -5.66 13.89
C GLU A 35 -7.16 -5.57 15.36
N CYS A 36 -5.86 -5.43 15.64
CA CYS A 36 -5.29 -5.52 16.97
C CYS A 36 -4.75 -4.19 17.55
N ALA A 37 -4.64 -3.12 16.75
CA ALA A 37 -4.00 -1.88 17.17
C ALA A 37 -4.92 -0.66 17.03
N LEU A 38 -5.64 -0.32 18.11
CA LEU A 38 -6.52 0.86 18.20
C LEU A 38 -5.82 2.21 17.88
N SER A 39 -4.51 2.28 18.05
CA SER A 39 -3.68 3.45 17.71
C SER A 39 -3.35 3.57 16.21
N GLU A 40 -3.62 2.53 15.43
CA GLU A 40 -3.31 2.47 13.99
C GLU A 40 -4.57 2.43 13.11
N ILE A 41 -5.75 2.48 13.72
CA ILE A 41 -7.00 2.69 12.99
C ILE A 41 -6.83 3.95 12.13
N TRP A 42 -7.05 3.83 10.83
CA TRP A 42 -6.94 4.90 9.81
C TRP A 42 -5.53 5.19 9.26
N ARG A 43 -4.51 4.36 9.52
CA ARG A 43 -3.25 4.47 8.76
C ARG A 43 -3.40 3.83 7.38
N LEU A 44 -3.71 4.67 6.39
CA LEU A 44 -3.73 4.25 4.99
C LEU A 44 -2.32 3.89 4.52
N PRO A 45 -2.10 2.67 3.99
CA PRO A 45 -0.84 2.30 3.37
C PRO A 45 -0.60 3.10 2.08
N GLU A 46 0.66 3.39 1.78
CA GLU A 46 1.03 4.13 0.56
C GLU A 46 1.02 3.25 -0.69
N VAL A 47 1.30 1.95 -0.54
CA VAL A 47 1.26 0.95 -1.60
C VAL A 47 0.94 -0.41 -0.98
N VAL A 48 0.19 -1.24 -1.72
CA VAL A 48 -0.04 -2.64 -1.36
C VAL A 48 0.43 -3.52 -2.50
N VAL A 49 1.27 -4.50 -2.18
CA VAL A 49 1.83 -5.44 -3.15
C VAL A 49 1.29 -6.82 -2.84
N LYS A 50 0.65 -7.45 -3.82
CA LYS A 50 0.13 -8.81 -3.75
C LYS A 50 0.93 -9.68 -4.71
N PRO A 51 1.86 -10.52 -4.19
CA PRO A 51 2.61 -11.46 -5.01
C PRO A 51 1.69 -12.44 -5.76
#